data_AF-A0A6V7IVK8-F1
#
_entry.id   AF-A0A6V7IVK8-F1
#
_cell.length_a   1.000
_cell.length_b   1.000
_cell.length_c   1.000
_cell.angle_alpha   90.00
_cell.angle_beta   90.00
_cell.angle_gamma   90.00
#
_symmetry.space_group_name_H-M   'P 1'
#
loop_
_entity.id
_entity.type
_entity.pdbx_description
1 polymer ?
#
loop_
_entity_poly.entity_id
_entity_poly.type
_entity_poly.pdbx_seq_one_letter_code
_entity_poly.pdbx_strand_id
1 'polypeptide(L)'
;SFRTECFVGFGRQLGAPVIGIVSTKFQDWLYEFFGNPLNPSYMTGVLSKFSRPMTFWQRLQNTLLIKNTIATVKAYSKEQIAIANKYFDHHIADLKELYDGVAMVLVNEHASISDVRPTTPDIVPIGGLHVDHNDEPLSE
;
A
#
# COMPACT_ATOMS: atom_id res chain seq x y z
N SER A 1 -0.48 8.11 11.77
CA SER A 1 -0.76 6.76 12.30
C SER A 1 -0.61 5.75 11.16
N PHE A 2 -0.03 4.58 11.41
CA PHE A 2 0.14 3.52 10.39
C PHE A 2 -1.13 2.67 10.33
N ARG A 3 -1.66 2.39 9.12
CA ARG A 3 -2.96 1.71 8.90
C ARG A 3 -4.13 2.45 9.57
N THR A 4 -4.40 3.65 9.11
CA THR A 4 -5.55 4.43 9.58
C THR A 4 -6.25 5.03 8.37
N GLU A 5 -6.99 4.16 7.69
CA GLU A 5 -7.75 4.42 6.48
C GLU A 5 -8.78 5.54 6.69
N CYS A 6 -9.33 5.70 7.90
CA CYS A 6 -10.32 6.75 8.18
C CYS A 6 -9.83 8.18 7.90
N PHE A 7 -8.51 8.44 7.86
CA PHE A 7 -7.97 9.75 7.48
C PHE A 7 -8.19 10.10 6.01
N VAL A 8 -8.37 9.11 5.13
CA VAL A 8 -8.69 9.36 3.71
C VAL A 8 -10.03 10.09 3.58
N GLY A 9 -10.95 9.92 4.55
CA GLY A 9 -12.23 10.63 4.61
C GLY A 9 -12.10 12.16 4.67
N PHE A 10 -10.98 12.69 5.17
CA PHE A 10 -10.73 14.14 5.17
C PHE A 10 -10.66 14.72 3.76
N GLY A 11 -10.22 13.96 2.76
CA GLY A 11 -10.21 14.43 1.37
C GLY A 11 -11.61 14.83 0.90
N ARG A 12 -12.61 14.01 1.22
CA ARG A 12 -14.00 14.28 0.91
C ARG A 12 -14.55 15.46 1.71
N GLN A 13 -14.28 15.49 3.02
CA GLN A 13 -14.72 16.59 3.90
C GLN A 13 -14.15 17.95 3.47
N LEU A 14 -12.92 17.98 2.96
CA LEU A 14 -12.20 19.19 2.55
C LEU A 14 -12.35 19.50 1.06
N GLY A 15 -12.95 18.61 0.27
CA GLY A 15 -13.03 18.75 -1.19
C GLY A 15 -11.66 18.76 -1.88
N ALA A 16 -10.66 18.09 -1.29
CA ALA A 16 -9.26 18.14 -1.73
C ALA A 16 -8.75 16.74 -2.13
N PRO A 17 -7.87 16.64 -3.14
CA PRO A 17 -7.27 15.37 -3.53
C PRO A 17 -6.39 14.81 -2.40
N VAL A 18 -6.49 13.50 -2.16
CA VAL A 18 -5.66 12.81 -1.18
C VAL A 18 -4.47 12.15 -1.89
N ILE A 19 -3.27 12.41 -1.37
CA ILE A 19 -2.05 11.70 -1.77
C ILE A 19 -1.62 10.80 -0.61
N GLY A 20 -1.58 9.49 -0.86
CA GLY A 20 -1.10 8.52 0.12
C GLY A 20 0.43 8.46 0.16
N ILE A 21 0.99 8.17 1.33
CA ILE A 21 2.43 7.89 1.48
C ILE A 21 2.59 6.54 2.17
N VAL A 22 3.36 5.64 1.56
CA VAL A 22 3.73 4.34 2.10
C VAL A 22 5.24 4.32 2.32
N SER A 23 5.67 4.22 3.57
CA SER A 23 7.10 4.24 3.94
C SER A 23 7.84 2.93 3.69
N THR A 24 7.13 1.90 3.25
CA THR A 24 7.62 0.54 2.98
C THR A 24 7.31 0.12 1.54
N LYS A 25 7.56 -1.16 1.21
CA LYS A 25 6.94 -1.80 0.04
C LYS A 25 5.43 -1.58 0.04
N PHE A 26 4.85 -1.46 -1.17
CA PHE A 26 3.41 -1.32 -1.35
C PHE A 26 2.67 -2.51 -0.75
N GLN A 27 1.58 -2.24 -0.03
CA GLN A 27 0.93 -3.21 0.85
C GLN A 27 -0.05 -4.10 0.07
N ASP A 28 -0.04 -5.41 0.34
CA ASP A 28 -0.79 -6.42 -0.41
C ASP A 28 -2.30 -6.13 -0.52
N TRP A 29 -2.91 -5.55 0.52
CA TRP A 29 -4.33 -5.23 0.55
C TRP A 29 -4.72 -3.99 -0.24
N LEU A 30 -3.76 -3.16 -0.66
CA LEU A 30 -4.05 -1.97 -1.47
C LEU A 30 -4.16 -2.28 -2.97
N TYR A 31 -3.60 -3.40 -3.42
CA TYR A 31 -3.54 -3.77 -4.84
C TYR A 31 -4.90 -3.70 -5.55
N GLU A 32 -5.97 -4.18 -4.89
CA GLU A 32 -7.30 -4.20 -5.50
C GLU A 32 -7.89 -2.81 -5.74
N PHE A 33 -7.52 -1.81 -4.93
CA PHE A 33 -8.08 -0.45 -5.02
C PHE A 33 -7.39 0.39 -6.09
N PHE A 34 -6.13 0.09 -6.41
CA PHE A 34 -5.34 0.78 -7.43
C PHE A 34 -5.27 -0.02 -8.74
N GLY A 35 -6.19 -0.97 -8.95
CA GLY A 35 -6.27 -1.76 -10.19
C GLY A 35 -5.04 -2.64 -10.48
N ASN A 36 -4.18 -2.89 -9.49
CA ASN A 36 -2.95 -3.65 -9.69
C ASN A 36 -3.17 -5.15 -9.42
N PRO A 37 -2.76 -6.05 -10.33
CA PRO A 37 -2.86 -7.47 -10.10
C PRO A 37 -1.85 -7.95 -9.05
N LEU A 38 -2.34 -8.67 -8.02
CA LEU A 38 -1.51 -9.35 -7.02
C LEU A 38 -1.43 -10.85 -7.32
N ASN A 39 -0.30 -11.30 -7.87
CA ASN A 39 -0.09 -12.72 -8.18
C ASN A 39 0.92 -13.37 -7.22
N PRO A 40 0.46 -14.22 -6.28
CA PRO A 40 1.31 -14.77 -5.22
C PRO A 40 2.27 -15.87 -5.70
N SER A 41 2.18 -16.29 -6.96
CA SER A 41 3.08 -17.29 -7.54
C SER A 41 4.49 -16.73 -7.78
N TYR A 42 4.59 -15.44 -8.08
CA TYR A 42 5.88 -14.77 -8.21
C TYR A 42 6.00 -13.63 -7.19
N MET A 43 4.95 -12.89 -6.85
CA MET A 43 5.02 -11.77 -5.90
C MET A 43 5.06 -12.26 -4.46
N THR A 44 6.09 -11.86 -3.71
CA THR A 44 6.20 -12.13 -2.28
C THR A 44 5.37 -11.12 -1.50
N GLY A 45 4.53 -11.59 -0.58
CA GLY A 45 3.72 -10.71 0.25
C GLY A 45 4.56 -9.82 1.16
N VAL A 46 4.01 -8.69 1.61
CA VAL A 46 4.73 -7.68 2.41
C VAL A 46 5.21 -8.22 3.77
N LEU A 47 4.56 -9.26 4.30
CA LEU A 47 4.94 -9.96 5.54
C LEU A 47 5.67 -11.28 5.29
N SER A 48 5.91 -11.64 4.02
CA SER A 48 6.59 -12.87 3.65
C SER A 48 8.08 -12.77 3.95
N LYS A 49 8.67 -13.89 4.39
CA LYS A 49 10.13 -14.03 4.57
C LYS A 49 10.82 -14.64 3.35
N PHE A 50 10.05 -15.02 2.33
CA PHE A 50 10.59 -15.66 1.14
C PHE A 50 11.20 -14.64 0.19
N SER A 51 12.26 -15.07 -0.50
CA SER A 51 12.86 -14.36 -1.62
C SER A 51 12.68 -15.18 -2.89
N ARG A 52 12.83 -14.53 -4.05
CA ARG A 52 12.80 -15.22 -5.35
C ARG A 52 14.14 -15.92 -5.63
N PRO A 53 14.12 -17.08 -6.32
CA PRO A 53 12.94 -17.84 -6.76
C PRO A 53 12.32 -18.67 -5.61
N MET A 54 10.98 -18.79 -5.61
CA MET A 54 10.24 -19.60 -4.62
C MET A 54 9.92 -21.01 -5.15
N THR A 55 10.01 -22.03 -4.30
CA THR A 55 9.50 -23.39 -4.56
C THR A 55 7.98 -23.44 -4.56
N PHE A 56 7.38 -24.54 -5.01
CA PHE A 56 5.92 -24.72 -4.96
C PHE A 56 5.35 -24.51 -3.54
N TRP A 57 5.98 -25.11 -2.53
CA TRP A 57 5.54 -24.99 -1.14
C TRP A 57 5.67 -23.57 -0.59
N GLN A 58 6.75 -22.88 -0.93
CA GLN A 58 6.93 -21.47 -0.57
C GLN A 58 5.86 -20.59 -1.22
N ARG A 59 5.51 -20.82 -2.50
CA ARG A 59 4.42 -20.12 -3.19
C ARG A 59 3.06 -20.38 -2.51
N LEU A 60 2.80 -21.62 -2.09
CA LEU A 60 1.57 -21.95 -1.37
C LEU A 60 1.50 -21.22 -0.02
N GLN A 61 2.57 -21.29 0.77
CA GLN A 61 2.65 -20.58 2.06
C GLN A 61 2.54 -19.06 1.89
N ASN A 62 3.21 -18.49 0.88
CA ASN A 62 3.11 -17.08 0.51
C ASN A 62 1.67 -16.69 0.15
N THR A 63 0.97 -17.53 -0.62
CA THR A 63 -0.43 -17.31 -1.00
C THR A 63 -1.34 -17.30 0.21
N LEU A 64 -1.21 -18.28 1.10
CA LEU A 64 -2.00 -18.36 2.33
C LEU A 64 -1.74 -17.15 3.23
N LEU A 65 -0.48 -16.73 3.36
CA LEU A 65 -0.10 -15.56 4.14
C LEU A 65 -0.75 -14.28 3.58
N ILE A 66 -0.60 -14.02 2.28
CA ILE A 66 -1.20 -12.86 1.60
C ILE A 66 -2.72 -12.84 1.83
N LYS A 67 -3.40 -13.96 1.58
CA LYS A 67 -4.87 -14.04 1.73
C LYS A 67 -5.30 -13.83 3.18
N ASN A 68 -4.59 -14.41 4.13
CA ASN A 68 -4.86 -14.21 5.56
C ASN A 68 -4.65 -12.74 5.95
N THR A 69 -3.53 -12.12 5.55
CA THR A 69 -3.25 -10.72 5.85
C THR A 69 -4.30 -9.78 5.27
N ILE A 70 -4.71 -9.97 4.00
CA ILE A 70 -5.78 -9.16 3.38
C ILE A 70 -7.09 -9.33 4.14
N ALA A 71 -7.48 -10.56 4.50
CA ALA A 71 -8.71 -10.81 5.24
C ALA A 71 -8.69 -10.15 6.63
N THR A 72 -7.55 -10.25 7.34
CA THR A 72 -7.34 -9.59 8.63
C THR A 72 -7.46 -8.07 8.51
N VAL A 73 -6.79 -7.45 7.52
CA VAL A 73 -6.87 -6.00 7.31
C VAL A 73 -8.31 -5.58 7.01
N LYS A 74 -9.00 -6.26 6.08
CA LYS A 74 -10.40 -5.98 5.76
C LYS A 74 -11.32 -6.08 6.99
N ALA A 75 -11.05 -7.00 7.91
CA ALA A 75 -11.82 -7.10 9.16
C ALA A 75 -11.63 -5.86 10.04
N TYR A 76 -10.39 -5.40 10.23
CA TYR A 76 -10.09 -4.20 11.02
C TYR A 76 -10.60 -2.91 10.38
N SER A 77 -10.57 -2.80 9.05
CA SER A 77 -11.01 -1.58 8.36
C SER A 77 -12.52 -1.33 8.50
N LYS A 78 -13.34 -2.34 8.80
CA LYS A 78 -14.79 -2.17 9.04
C LYS A 78 -15.06 -1.23 10.22
N GLU A 79 -14.33 -1.39 11.31
CA GLU A 79 -14.45 -0.51 12.48
C GLU A 79 -13.98 0.90 12.15
N GLN A 80 -12.93 1.04 11.33
CA GLN A 80 -12.44 2.34 10.90
C GLN A 80 -13.43 3.09 10.01
N ILE A 81 -14.13 2.39 9.11
CA ILE A 81 -15.20 2.97 8.28
C ILE A 81 -16.36 3.44 9.17
N ALA A 82 -16.75 2.64 10.17
CA ALA A 82 -17.80 3.05 11.12
C ALA A 82 -17.41 4.31 11.90
N ILE A 83 -16.14 4.43 12.31
CA ILE A 83 -15.61 5.65 12.94
C ILE A 83 -15.63 6.81 11.96
N ALA A 84 -15.17 6.62 10.72
CA ALA A 84 -15.18 7.66 9.70
C ALA A 84 -16.61 8.20 9.47
N ASN A 85 -17.59 7.31 9.27
CA ASN A 85 -18.99 7.66 9.08
C ASN A 85 -19.63 8.33 10.30
N LYS A 86 -19.08 8.15 11.50
CA LYS A 86 -19.56 8.82 12.72
C LYS A 86 -19.12 10.29 12.79
N TYR A 87 -17.94 10.62 12.26
CA TYR A 87 -17.34 11.94 12.40
C TYR A 87 -17.35 12.79 11.13
N PHE A 88 -17.49 12.16 9.96
CA PHE A 88 -17.66 12.85 8.68
C PHE A 88 -19.12 12.77 8.27
N ASP A 89 -19.69 13.87 7.75
CA ASP A 89 -21.08 13.96 7.24
C ASP A 89 -21.26 13.23 5.90
N HIS A 90 -20.54 12.12 5.73
CA HIS A 90 -20.46 11.34 4.50
C HIS A 90 -20.62 9.86 4.83
N HIS A 91 -21.46 9.20 4.04
CA HIS A 91 -21.62 7.76 4.12
C HIS A 91 -20.60 7.10 3.20
N ILE A 92 -19.50 6.60 3.78
CA ILE A 92 -18.54 5.72 3.13
C ILE A 92 -19.07 4.30 3.24
N ALA A 93 -19.44 3.70 2.10
CA ALA A 93 -20.02 2.36 2.04
C ALA A 93 -18.98 1.28 2.32
N ASP A 94 -17.79 1.40 1.74
CA ASP A 94 -16.70 0.44 1.90
C ASP A 94 -15.31 1.06 1.70
N LEU A 95 -14.27 0.22 1.81
CA LEU A 95 -12.89 0.62 1.55
C LEU A 95 -12.68 1.08 0.10
N LYS A 96 -13.43 0.52 -0.86
CA LYS A 96 -13.24 0.87 -2.26
C LYS A 96 -13.67 2.31 -2.49
N GLU A 97 -14.84 2.71 -2.01
CA GLU A 97 -15.31 4.10 -2.08
C GLU A 97 -14.32 5.06 -1.42
N LEU A 98 -13.72 4.63 -0.30
CA LEU A 98 -12.71 5.42 0.39
C LEU A 98 -11.44 5.64 -0.45
N TYR A 99 -10.92 4.57 -1.06
CA TYR A 99 -9.70 4.64 -1.88
C TYR A 99 -9.92 5.21 -3.28
N ASP A 100 -11.15 5.20 -3.82
CA ASP A 100 -11.50 5.86 -5.08
C ASP A 100 -11.26 7.39 -5.01
N GLY A 101 -11.22 7.98 -3.81
CA GLY A 101 -10.88 9.40 -3.58
C GLY A 101 -9.37 9.68 -3.48
N VAL A 102 -8.51 8.67 -3.53
CA VAL A 102 -7.05 8.82 -3.47
C VAL A 102 -6.51 9.02 -4.88
N ALA A 103 -5.87 10.17 -5.13
CA ALA A 103 -5.37 10.54 -6.45
C ALA A 103 -4.12 9.73 -6.85
N MET A 104 -3.23 9.48 -5.88
CA MET A 104 -2.02 8.68 -6.06
C MET A 104 -1.43 8.24 -4.72
N VAL A 105 -0.50 7.29 -4.76
CA VAL A 105 0.27 6.84 -3.61
C VAL A 105 1.77 6.92 -3.90
N LEU A 106 2.49 7.65 -3.07
CA LEU A 106 3.95 7.68 -3.06
C LEU A 106 4.48 6.52 -2.22
N VAL A 107 5.30 5.67 -2.81
CA VAL A 107 5.81 4.46 -2.16
C VAL A 107 7.32 4.57 -2.01
N ASN A 108 7.82 4.41 -0.78
CA ASN A 108 9.25 4.33 -0.49
C ASN A 108 9.80 2.98 -0.95
N GLU A 109 9.92 2.85 -2.25
CA GLU A 109 10.42 1.68 -2.94
C GLU A 109 11.27 2.11 -4.13
N HIS A 110 12.30 1.32 -4.45
CA HIS A 110 13.14 1.52 -5.61
C HIS A 110 13.31 0.21 -6.39
N ALA A 111 13.37 0.32 -7.73
CA ALA A 111 13.39 -0.84 -8.63
C ALA A 111 14.64 -1.74 -8.45
N SER A 112 15.74 -1.19 -7.94
CA SER A 112 16.97 -1.95 -7.69
C SER A 112 16.89 -2.91 -6.49
N ILE A 113 15.99 -2.66 -5.55
CA ILE A 113 15.84 -3.46 -4.30
C ILE A 113 14.59 -4.35 -4.37
N SER A 114 13.68 -4.03 -5.27
CA SER A 114 12.31 -4.52 -5.21
C SER A 114 12.03 -5.56 -6.26
N ASP A 115 11.17 -6.50 -5.91
CA ASP A 115 10.75 -7.54 -6.83
C ASP A 115 9.98 -6.93 -8.01
N VAL A 116 10.22 -7.46 -9.21
CA VAL A 116 9.42 -7.10 -10.39
C VAL A 116 7.95 -7.32 -10.09
N ARG A 117 7.16 -6.26 -10.26
CA ARG A 117 5.70 -6.26 -10.11
C ARG A 117 5.05 -5.33 -11.13
N PRO A 118 3.82 -5.63 -11.58
CA PRO A 118 2.99 -4.68 -12.28
C PRO A 118 2.71 -3.47 -11.39
N THR A 119 2.78 -2.26 -11.94
CA THR A 119 2.46 -1.04 -11.22
C THR A 119 1.77 -0.07 -12.16
N THR A 120 0.57 0.33 -11.77
CA THR A 120 -0.25 1.38 -12.39
C THR A 120 0.34 2.78 -12.15
N PRO A 121 0.01 3.78 -12.99
CA PRO A 121 0.60 5.13 -12.90
C PRO A 121 0.30 5.90 -11.61
N ASP A 122 -0.77 5.53 -10.91
CA ASP A 122 -1.21 6.09 -9.62
C ASP A 122 -0.32 5.64 -8.44
N ILE A 123 0.55 4.67 -8.62
CA ILE A 123 1.53 4.24 -7.62
C ILE A 123 2.92 4.69 -8.07
N VAL A 124 3.47 5.67 -7.37
CA VAL A 124 4.72 6.33 -7.75
C VAL A 124 5.83 5.96 -6.75
N PRO A 125 6.85 5.19 -7.19
CA PRO A 125 8.01 4.90 -6.37
C PRO A 125 8.85 6.17 -6.15
N ILE A 126 9.16 6.47 -4.89
CA ILE A 126 9.98 7.61 -4.44
C ILE A 126 11.13 7.16 -3.53
N GLY A 127 11.59 5.92 -3.67
CA GLY A 127 12.70 5.40 -2.87
C GLY A 127 13.95 6.28 -3.00
N GLY A 128 14.55 6.65 -1.86
CA GLY A 128 15.75 7.49 -1.83
C GLY A 128 15.49 9.00 -1.75
N LEU A 129 14.24 9.46 -1.60
CA LEU A 129 13.90 10.89 -1.46
C LEU A 129 14.65 11.63 -0.34
N HIS A 130 15.13 10.91 0.67
CA HIS A 130 15.87 11.48 1.80
C HIS A 130 17.38 11.60 1.56
N VAL A 131 17.90 11.04 0.46
CA VAL A 131 19.31 11.10 0.11
C VAL A 131 19.58 12.44 -0.54
N ASP A 132 20.46 13.23 0.08
CA ASP A 132 20.97 14.45 -0.53
C ASP A 132 21.98 14.12 -1.63
N HIS A 133 21.92 14.84 -2.74
CA HIS A 133 22.84 14.72 -3.87
C HIS A 133 23.92 15.82 -3.84
N ASN A 134 24.04 16.55 -2.73
CA ASN A 134 25.21 17.38 -2.44
C ASN A 134 26.41 16.46 -2.17
N ASP A 135 26.98 15.93 -3.24
CA ASP A 135 28.21 15.13 -3.24
C ASP A 135 29.43 16.05 -2.95
N GLU A 136 29.52 16.62 -1.75
CA GLU A 136 30.84 17.03 -1.26
C GLU A 136 31.61 15.74 -0.95
N PRO A 137 32.69 15.43 -1.70
CA PRO A 137 33.47 14.24 -1.42
C PRO A 137 33.97 14.32 0.02
N LEU A 138 33.77 13.25 0.78
CA LEU A 138 34.32 13.10 2.13
C LEU A 138 35.81 13.41 2.05
N SER A 139 36.26 14.47 2.70
CA SER A 139 37.69 14.77 2.81
C SER A 139 38.38 13.59 3.50
N GLU A 140 39.40 13.01 2.85
CA GLU A 140 40.26 11.97 3.41
C GLU A 140 40.94 12.38 4.73
#